data_AF-D8TIL3-F1
#
_entry.id   AF-D8TIL3-F1
#
_cell.length_a   1.000
_cell.length_b   1.000
_cell.length_c   1.000
_cell.angle_alpha   90.00
_cell.angle_beta   90.00
_cell.angle_gamma   90.00
#
_symmetry.space_group_name_H-M   'P 1'
#
loop_
_entity.id
_entity.type
_entity.pdbx_description
1 polymer ?
#
loop_
_entity_poly.entity_id
_entity_poly.type
_entity_poly.pdbx_seq_one_letter_code
_entity_poly.pdbx_strand_id
1 'polypeptide(L)'
;MPQKPLKANKKIEKKKEAANRHGKTSVTRKGKFEKPPKKGRSLELFKDDKELSKAINKRNESTAAGIAEQSGGKLKVIKGPPPVMAPKNKQKKAGAKVEEAMEE
;
A
#
# COMPACT_ATOMS: atom_id res chain seq x y z
N MET A 1 -4.11 25.63 -34.18
CA MET A 1 -2.75 26.20 -34.28
C MET A 1 -1.77 25.26 -33.58
N PRO A 2 -0.68 24.84 -34.25
CA PRO A 2 0.31 23.95 -33.64
C PRO A 2 1.07 24.65 -32.50
N GLN A 3 1.18 23.99 -31.35
CA GLN A 3 1.86 24.51 -30.17
C GLN A 3 3.37 24.49 -30.39
N LYS A 4 4.03 25.65 -30.32
CA LYS A 4 5.48 25.76 -30.48
C LYS A 4 6.20 24.92 -29.42
N PRO A 5 7.17 24.07 -29.79
CA PRO A 5 7.91 23.25 -28.84
C PRO A 5 8.73 24.14 -27.89
N LEU A 6 8.65 23.83 -26.59
CA LEU A 6 9.42 24.50 -25.56
C LEU A 6 10.92 24.23 -25.79
N LYS A 7 11.72 25.30 -25.90
CA LYS A 7 13.17 25.21 -26.07
C LYS A 7 13.79 24.49 -24.87
N ALA A 8 14.47 23.36 -25.12
CA ALA A 8 15.30 22.69 -24.14
C ALA A 8 16.30 23.70 -23.54
N ASN A 9 16.40 23.75 -22.21
CA ASN A 9 17.35 24.57 -21.42
C ASN A 9 16.89 25.95 -20.93
N LYS A 10 15.64 26.38 -21.13
CA LYS A 10 15.12 27.53 -20.35
C LYS A 10 14.76 27.09 -18.94
N LYS A 11 15.49 27.57 -17.92
CA LYS A 11 15.11 27.42 -16.51
C LYS A 11 13.75 28.10 -16.33
N ILE A 12 12.72 27.30 -16.04
CA ILE A 12 11.41 27.82 -15.65
C ILE A 12 11.62 28.52 -14.31
N GLU A 13 11.51 29.85 -14.30
CA GLU A 13 11.54 30.63 -13.07
C GLU A 13 10.34 30.23 -12.23
N LYS A 14 10.59 29.43 -11.19
CA LYS A 14 9.56 29.05 -10.22
C LYS A 14 9.15 30.33 -9.50
N LYS A 15 7.84 30.62 -9.48
CA LYS A 15 7.28 31.75 -8.74
C LYS A 15 7.78 31.69 -7.30
N LYS A 16 8.27 32.82 -6.78
CA LYS A 16 8.73 32.92 -5.38
C LYS A 16 7.57 32.56 -4.45
N GLU A 17 7.84 31.70 -3.47
CA GLU A 17 6.85 31.31 -2.46
C GLU A 17 6.34 32.56 -1.73
N ALA A 18 5.02 32.62 -1.50
CA ALA A 18 4.41 33.76 -0.83
C ALA A 18 4.93 33.86 0.62
N ALA A 19 5.38 35.06 1.01
CA ALA A 19 5.81 35.32 2.38
C ALA A 19 4.60 35.32 3.33
N ASN A 20 4.82 34.98 4.60
CA ASN A 20 3.79 35.10 5.62
C ASN A 20 3.44 36.58 5.89
N ARG A 21 2.43 36.86 6.73
CA ARG A 21 1.98 38.22 7.07
C ARG A 21 3.08 39.16 7.60
N HIS A 22 4.22 38.63 8.03
CA HIS A 22 5.39 39.38 8.52
C HIS A 22 6.58 39.35 7.56
N GLY A 23 6.37 39.01 6.28
CA GLY A 23 7.41 39.04 5.25
C GLY A 23 8.47 37.93 5.37
N LYS A 24 8.29 36.95 6.27
CA LYS A 24 9.22 35.83 6.43
C LYS A 24 8.82 34.70 5.50
N THR A 25 9.79 34.17 4.76
CA THR A 25 9.64 32.94 3.96
C THR A 25 9.56 31.73 4.88
N SER A 26 8.64 30.80 4.59
CA SER A 26 8.52 29.56 5.35
C SER A 26 9.72 28.65 5.07
N VAL A 27 10.64 28.53 6.02
CA VAL A 27 11.76 27.59 5.89
C VAL A 27 11.23 26.18 6.19
N THR A 28 10.83 25.45 5.16
CA THR A 28 10.51 24.02 5.27
C THR A 28 11.81 23.23 5.30
N ARG A 29 12.24 22.80 6.49
CA ARG A 29 13.34 21.83 6.61
C ARG A 29 12.83 20.46 6.17
N LYS A 30 13.13 20.08 4.92
CA LYS A 30 12.92 18.70 4.45
C LYS A 30 13.57 17.72 5.44
N GLY A 31 12.84 16.66 5.79
CA GLY A 31 13.30 15.65 6.75
C GLY A 31 13.16 16.02 8.24
N LYS A 32 12.58 17.17 8.63
CA LYS A 32 12.30 17.46 10.05
C LYS A 32 11.34 16.41 10.67
N PHE A 33 10.39 15.92 9.87
CA PHE A 33 9.47 14.85 10.28
C PHE A 33 10.11 13.46 10.29
N GLU A 34 11.26 13.26 9.65
CA GLU A 34 11.97 11.97 9.66
C GLU A 34 13.01 11.89 10.78
N LYS A 35 13.30 13.00 11.46
CA LYS A 35 14.21 13.01 12.60
C LYS A 35 13.50 12.42 13.82
N PRO A 36 13.94 11.23 14.30
CA PRO A 36 13.34 10.65 15.49
C PRO A 36 13.58 11.57 16.69
N PRO A 37 12.60 11.75 17.59
CA PRO A 37 12.80 12.47 18.82
C PRO A 37 13.82 11.73 19.71
N LYS A 38 14.57 12.49 20.51
CA LYS A 38 15.78 11.97 21.16
C LYS A 38 15.49 10.89 22.22
N LYS A 39 14.45 11.05 23.05
CA LYS A 39 14.03 10.10 24.13
C LYS A 39 12.56 10.32 24.55
N GLY A 40 11.97 9.33 25.23
CA GLY A 40 10.66 9.41 25.91
C GLY A 40 9.47 8.91 25.07
N ARG A 41 8.24 9.15 25.56
CA ARG A 41 6.97 8.73 24.92
C ARG A 41 6.83 9.19 23.46
N SER A 42 7.46 10.31 23.11
CA SER A 42 7.47 10.82 21.74
C SER A 42 8.24 9.91 20.76
N LEU A 43 9.22 9.14 21.23
CA LEU A 43 9.96 8.18 20.41
C LEU A 43 9.14 6.91 20.15
N GLU A 44 8.35 6.49 21.12
CA GLU A 44 7.43 5.36 20.97
C GLU A 44 6.34 5.70 19.95
N LEU A 45 5.66 6.84 20.12
CA LEU A 45 4.68 7.33 19.14
C LEU A 45 5.28 7.47 17.73
N PHE A 46 6.51 8.00 17.62
CA PHE A 46 7.18 8.09 16.32
C PHE A 46 7.45 6.72 15.67
N LYS A 47 7.77 5.70 16.47
CA LYS A 47 7.96 4.32 15.97
C LYS A 47 6.62 3.72 15.54
N ASP A 48 5.58 3.89 16.35
CA ASP A 48 4.23 3.41 16.07
C ASP A 48 3.68 4.03 14.77
N ASP A 49 3.83 5.35 14.61
CA ASP A 49 3.44 6.07 13.38
C ASP A 49 4.18 5.55 12.15
N LYS A 50 5.46 5.20 12.31
CA LYS A 50 6.30 4.66 11.23
C LYS A 50 5.92 3.22 10.88
N GLU A 51 5.60 2.40 11.87
CA GLU A 51 5.12 1.02 11.68
C GLU A 51 3.75 1.00 11.01
N LEU A 52 2.83 1.86 11.45
CA LEU A 52 1.53 2.07 10.83
C LEU A 52 1.69 2.48 9.35
N SER A 53 2.53 3.47 9.08
CA SER A 53 2.78 3.95 7.71
C SER A 53 3.35 2.85 6.82
N LYS A 54 4.28 2.03 7.32
CA LYS A 54 4.81 0.87 6.59
C LYS A 54 3.74 -0.17 6.31
N ALA A 55 2.89 -0.47 7.28
CA ALA A 55 1.80 -1.43 7.11
C ALA A 55 0.79 -0.97 6.05
N ILE A 56 0.43 0.31 6.06
CA ILE A 56 -0.45 0.93 5.06
C ILE A 56 0.19 0.84 3.67
N ASN A 57 1.47 1.22 3.54
CA ASN A 57 2.17 1.16 2.24
C ASN A 57 2.25 -0.26 1.71
N LYS A 58 2.62 -1.24 2.55
CA LYS A 58 2.66 -2.66 2.18
C LYS A 58 1.31 -3.15 1.66
N ARG A 59 0.21 -2.75 2.31
CA ARG A 59 -1.14 -3.08 1.85
C ARG A 59 -1.46 -2.38 0.53
N ASN A 60 -1.17 -1.10 0.40
CA ASN A 60 -1.47 -0.36 -0.83
C ASN A 60 -0.69 -0.92 -2.02
N GLU A 61 0.58 -1.26 -1.82
CA GLU A 61 1.43 -1.90 -2.83
C GLU A 61 0.87 -3.26 -3.24
N SER A 62 0.49 -4.13 -2.29
CA SER A 62 -0.10 -5.43 -2.63
C SER A 62 -1.46 -5.31 -3.32
N THR A 63 -2.26 -4.32 -2.91
CA THR A 63 -3.56 -4.04 -3.54
C THR A 63 -3.38 -3.51 -4.95
N ALA A 64 -2.42 -2.60 -5.15
CA ALA A 64 -2.10 -2.05 -6.46
C ALA A 64 -1.52 -3.11 -7.40
N ALA A 65 -0.62 -3.97 -6.92
CA ALA A 65 -0.10 -5.11 -7.66
C ALA A 65 -1.23 -6.07 -8.05
N GLY A 66 -2.12 -6.41 -7.11
CA GLY A 66 -3.28 -7.25 -7.38
C GLY A 66 -4.23 -6.65 -8.42
N ILE A 67 -4.50 -5.34 -8.36
CA ILE A 67 -5.32 -4.64 -9.35
C ILE A 67 -4.63 -4.62 -10.73
N ALA A 68 -3.31 -4.39 -10.78
CA ALA A 68 -2.55 -4.37 -12.02
C ALA A 68 -2.44 -5.76 -12.68
N GLU A 69 -2.28 -6.82 -11.88
CA GLU A 69 -2.30 -8.21 -12.36
C GLU A 69 -3.71 -8.64 -12.79
N GLN A 70 -4.74 -8.18 -12.08
CA GLN A 70 -6.14 -8.43 -12.43
C GLN A 70 -6.60 -7.51 -13.58
N SER A 71 -6.02 -7.71 -14.76
CA SER A 71 -6.68 -7.31 -16.01
C SER A 71 -8.00 -8.09 -16.16
N GLY A 72 -9.11 -7.49 -15.68
CA GLY A 72 -10.46 -7.97 -15.99
C GLY A 72 -11.20 -8.76 -14.89
N GLY A 73 -10.99 -8.41 -13.61
CA GLY A 73 -11.99 -8.56 -12.56
C GLY A 73 -12.73 -9.91 -12.50
N LYS A 74 -12.07 -10.96 -12.01
CA LYS A 74 -12.75 -12.18 -11.55
C LYS A 74 -12.11 -12.67 -10.25
N LEU A 75 -12.67 -12.22 -9.13
CA LEU A 75 -12.52 -12.96 -7.88
C LEU A 75 -13.24 -14.31 -8.09
N LYS A 76 -12.48 -15.38 -8.32
CA LYS A 76 -13.02 -16.76 -8.33
C LYS A 76 -13.63 -17.01 -6.96
N VAL A 77 -14.95 -17.03 -6.88
CA VAL A 77 -15.65 -17.56 -5.70
C VAL A 77 -15.27 -19.03 -5.61
N ILE A 78 -14.45 -19.38 -4.63
CA ILE A 78 -14.15 -20.78 -4.33
C ILE A 78 -15.47 -21.39 -3.87
N LYS A 79 -15.97 -22.35 -4.64
CA LYS A 79 -17.22 -23.05 -4.35
C LYS A 79 -16.97 -24.04 -3.21
N GLY A 80 -16.98 -23.53 -1.98
CA GLY A 80 -16.87 -24.31 -0.75
C GLY A 80 -15.65 -23.94 0.11
N PRO A 81 -15.74 -24.16 1.44
CA PRO A 81 -14.62 -23.92 2.34
C PRO A 81 -13.44 -24.83 1.95
N PRO A 82 -12.19 -24.33 1.96
CA PRO A 82 -11.02 -25.18 1.82
C PRO A 82 -11.06 -26.28 2.89
N PRO A 83 -10.59 -27.51 2.60
CA PRO A 83 -10.73 -28.66 3.50
C PRO A 83 -10.11 -28.43 4.89
N VAL A 84 -9.20 -27.46 5.00
CA VAL A 84 -8.54 -27.05 6.25
C VAL A 84 -9.48 -26.27 7.20
N MET A 85 -10.60 -25.73 6.69
CA MET A 85 -11.57 -24.95 7.47
C MET A 85 -12.98 -25.59 7.51
N ALA A 86 -13.12 -26.83 7.05
CA ALA A 86 -14.39 -27.55 7.13
C ALA A 86 -14.62 -28.10 8.55
N PRO A 87 -15.86 -28.08 9.10
CA PRO A 87 -16.16 -28.72 10.36
C PRO A 87 -15.84 -30.23 10.27
N LYS A 88 -15.25 -30.81 11.34
CA LYS A 88 -14.73 -32.20 11.40
C LYS A 88 -15.68 -33.27 10.84
N ASN A 89 -16.99 -33.04 10.90
CA ASN A 89 -18.01 -33.95 10.36
C ASN A 89 -18.01 -34.07 8.82
N LYS A 90 -17.57 -33.04 8.08
CA LYS A 90 -17.48 -33.08 6.60
C LYS A 90 -16.13 -33.58 6.09
N GLN A 91 -15.07 -33.54 6.91
CA GLN A 91 -13.75 -34.06 6.52
C GLN A 91 -13.74 -35.60 6.42
N LYS A 92 -14.45 -36.31 7.31
CA LYS A 92 -14.58 -37.78 7.22
C LYS A 92 -15.28 -38.25 5.94
N LYS A 93 -16.30 -37.52 5.49
CA LYS A 93 -17.06 -37.87 4.28
C LYS A 93 -16.31 -37.50 2.98
N ALA A 94 -15.43 -36.50 3.04
CA ALA A 94 -14.56 -36.15 1.93
C ALA A 94 -13.38 -37.12 1.80
N GLY A 95 -12.79 -37.59 2.91
CA GLY A 95 -11.74 -38.62 2.89
C GLY A 95 -12.21 -39.95 2.30
N ALA A 96 -13.39 -40.43 2.72
CA ALA A 96 -13.95 -41.69 2.23
C ALA A 96 -14.25 -41.69 0.71
N LYS A 97 -14.65 -40.53 0.15
CA LYS A 97 -14.89 -40.40 -1.29
C LYS A 97 -13.64 -40.34 -2.15
N VAL A 98 -12.48 -40.07 -1.54
CA VAL A 98 -11.19 -40.01 -2.26
C VAL A 98 -10.54 -41.40 -2.28
N GLU A 99 -10.73 -42.22 -1.25
CA GLU A 99 -10.32 -43.64 -1.25
C GLU A 99 -11.10 -44.47 -2.27
N GLU A 100 -12.44 -44.31 -2.33
CA GLU A 100 -13.30 -45.05 -3.27
C GLU A 100 -13.03 -44.72 -4.75
N ALA A 101 -12.50 -43.51 -5.04
CA ALA A 101 -12.15 -43.10 -6.40
C ALA A 101 -10.72 -43.47 -6.81
N MET A 102 -9.96 -44.12 -5.93
CA MET A 102 -8.57 -44.54 -6.18
C MET A 102 -8.43 -46.07 -6.29
N GLU A 103 -9.53 -46.81 -6.06
CA GLU A 103 -9.64 -48.27 -6.24
C GLU A 103 -10.43 -48.70 -7.51
N GLU A 104 -10.85 -47.76 -8.38
CA GLU A 104 -11.38 -48.05 -9.73
C GLU A 104 -10.38 -47.68 -10.84
#